data_AF-A0A383F1S8-F1
#
_entry.id   AF-A0A383F1S8-F1
#
_cell.length_a   1.000
_cell.length_b   1.000
_cell.length_c   1.000
_cell.angle_alpha   90.00
_cell.angle_beta   90.00
_cell.angle_gamma   90.00
#
_symmetry.space_group_name_H-M   'P 1'
#
loop_
_entity.id
_entity.type
_entity.pdbx_description
1 polymer ?
#
loop_
_entity_poly.entity_id
_entity_poly.type
_entity_poly.pdbx_seq_one_letter_code
_entity_poly.pdbx_strand_id
1 'polypeptide(L)'
;GDVGTQYRSVIMYHDEEQKAAAEKWKSEAAEEHLDPIVTEIVKAPVFYPAERGHQDYYRLNPNAGYCTFVIRPKLEKVKKVQEKEK
;
A
#
# COMPACT_ATOMS: atom_id res chain seq x y z
N GLY A 1 -13.63 -6.59 -8.09
CA GLY A 1 -12.57 -5.88 -7.34
C GLY A 1 -12.90 -5.96 -5.87
N ASP A 2 -11.95 -5.59 -5.03
CA ASP A 2 -12.11 -5.58 -3.58
C ASP A 2 -12.90 -4.33 -3.17
N VAL A 3 -14.01 -4.51 -2.42
CA VAL A 3 -14.94 -3.44 -2.07
C VAL A 3 -15.29 -3.49 -0.59
N GLY A 4 -15.24 -2.33 0.07
CA GLY A 4 -15.58 -2.16 1.48
C GLY A 4 -14.54 -1.35 2.25
N THR A 5 -14.90 -0.92 3.46
CA THR A 5 -14.07 -0.06 4.32
C THR A 5 -12.75 -0.70 4.74
N GLN A 6 -12.66 -2.03 4.68
CA GLN A 6 -11.45 -2.82 4.91
C GLN A 6 -10.39 -2.63 3.82
N TYR A 7 -10.74 -2.07 2.67
CA TYR A 7 -9.83 -1.79 1.55
C TYR A 7 -9.55 -0.29 1.35
N ARG A 8 -9.96 0.56 2.29
CA ARG A 8 -9.71 2.01 2.19
C ARG A 8 -8.21 2.33 2.27
N SER A 9 -7.79 3.38 1.56
CA SER A 9 -6.41 3.87 1.60
C SER A 9 -6.17 4.67 2.88
N VAL A 10 -5.11 4.34 3.63
CA VAL A 10 -4.78 5.01 4.89
C VAL A 10 -3.28 4.95 5.17
N ILE A 11 -2.74 6.05 5.69
CA ILE A 11 -1.42 6.14 6.32
C ILE A 11 -1.64 6.30 7.83
N MET A 12 -1.05 5.40 8.62
CA MET A 12 -1.15 5.38 10.07
C MET A 12 0.17 5.89 10.68
N TYR A 13 0.19 7.07 11.28
CA TYR A 13 1.41 7.68 11.82
C TYR A 13 1.60 7.41 13.31
N HIS A 14 2.84 7.22 13.75
CA HIS A 14 3.21 7.01 15.16
C HIS A 14 3.70 8.28 15.85
N ASP A 15 4.22 9.24 15.09
CA ASP A 15 4.78 10.50 15.57
C ASP A 15 4.46 11.66 14.58
N GLU A 16 4.79 12.88 15.00
CA GLU A 16 4.53 14.09 14.19
C GLU A 16 5.44 14.20 12.96
N GLU A 17 6.63 13.59 12.98
CA GLU A 17 7.53 13.59 11.83
C GLU A 17 6.92 12.77 10.69
N GLN A 18 6.41 11.57 11.00
CA GLN A 18 5.68 10.73 10.05
C GLN A 18 4.41 11.41 9.53
N LYS A 19 3.67 12.10 10.40
CA LYS A 19 2.47 12.85 10.00
C LYS A 19 2.82 13.95 9.00
N ALA A 20 3.82 14.78 9.31
CA ALA A 20 4.25 15.86 8.44
C ALA A 20 4.76 15.33 7.08
N ALA A 21 5.51 14.23 7.07
CA ALA A 21 5.96 13.58 5.85
C ALA A 21 4.78 13.06 5.01
N ALA A 22 3.78 12.44 5.63
CA ALA A 22 2.59 11.93 4.96
C ALA A 22 1.72 13.05 4.37
N GLU A 23 1.54 14.16 5.10
CA GLU A 23 0.80 15.33 4.64
C GLU A 23 1.51 16.01 3.47
N LYS A 24 2.83 16.17 3.55
CA LYS A 24 3.66 16.70 2.46
C LYS A 24 3.52 15.83 1.21
N TRP A 25 3.71 14.52 1.33
CA TRP A 25 3.55 13.58 0.22
C TRP A 25 2.15 13.68 -0.40
N LYS A 26 1.09 13.75 0.41
CA LYS A 26 -0.29 13.84 -0.09
C LYS A 26 -0.51 15.13 -0.88
N SER A 27 0.08 16.24 -0.43
CA SER A 27 0.03 17.51 -1.14
C SER A 27 0.73 17.43 -2.49
N GLU A 28 1.96 16.93 -2.52
CA GLU A 28 2.75 16.78 -3.76
C GLU A 28 2.05 15.84 -4.75
N ALA A 29 1.56 14.70 -4.27
CA ALA A 29 0.82 13.75 -5.09
C ALA A 29 -0.48 14.34 -5.65
N ALA A 30 -1.17 15.21 -4.93
CA ALA A 30 -2.40 15.84 -5.41
C ALA A 30 -2.15 16.79 -6.60
N GLU A 31 -0.94 17.31 -6.77
CA GLU A 31 -0.57 18.12 -7.96
C GLU A 31 -0.43 17.27 -9.22
N GLU A 32 -0.08 15.99 -9.07
CA GLU A 32 0.16 15.06 -10.19
C GLU A 32 -1.12 14.34 -10.65
N HIS A 33 -2.22 14.42 -9.89
CA HIS A 33 -3.43 13.65 -10.13
C HIS A 33 -4.62 14.56 -10.45
N LEU A 34 -5.37 14.22 -11.49
CA LEU A 34 -6.61 14.93 -11.86
C LEU A 34 -7.71 14.74 -10.80
N ASP A 35 -7.77 13.55 -10.20
CA ASP A 35 -8.74 13.22 -9.16
C ASP A 35 -8.16 13.43 -7.75
N PRO A 36 -8.97 13.83 -6.77
CA PRO A 36 -8.51 14.01 -5.39
C PRO A 36 -7.90 12.76 -4.78
N ILE A 37 -6.76 12.90 -4.09
CA ILE A 37 -6.17 11.84 -3.28
C ILE A 37 -6.99 11.64 -2.00
N VAL A 38 -7.73 10.53 -1.93
CA VAL A 38 -8.62 10.20 -0.81
C VAL A 38 -7.94 9.49 0.38
N THR A 39 -6.62 9.24 0.32
CA THR A 39 -5.86 8.57 1.39
C THR A 39 -6.04 9.27 2.73
N GLU A 40 -6.51 8.54 3.74
CA GLU A 40 -6.63 9.03 5.12
C GLU A 40 -5.25 9.13 5.77
N ILE A 41 -5.02 10.14 6.62
CA ILE A 41 -3.82 10.27 7.45
C ILE A 41 -4.29 10.32 8.90
N VAL A 42 -4.04 9.26 9.66
CA VAL A 42 -4.61 9.06 11.01
C VAL A 42 -3.54 8.60 11.99
N LYS A 43 -3.72 8.92 13.28
CA LYS A 43 -2.84 8.39 14.33
C LYS A 43 -2.97 6.87 14.38
N ALA A 44 -1.85 6.16 14.48
CA ALA A 44 -1.82 4.71 14.52
C ALA A 44 -2.71 4.19 15.67
N PRO A 45 -3.77 3.43 15.37
CA PRO A 45 -4.59 2.79 16.39
C PRO A 45 -3.86 1.55 16.95
N VAL A 46 -4.52 0.84 17.86
CA VAL A 46 -4.09 -0.51 18.22
C VAL A 46 -4.11 -1.40 16.98
N PHE A 47 -2.96 -2.00 16.67
CA PHE A 47 -2.82 -2.96 15.57
C PHE A 47 -3.12 -4.37 16.07
N TYR A 48 -4.09 -5.04 15.43
CA TYR A 48 -4.43 -6.43 15.71
C TYR A 48 -3.82 -7.31 14.61
N PRO A 49 -2.82 -8.15 14.92
CA PRO A 49 -2.21 -9.03 13.92
C PRO A 49 -3.25 -9.95 13.27
N ALA A 50 -3.20 -10.07 11.95
CA ALA A 50 -3.99 -11.04 11.22
C ALA A 50 -3.55 -12.48 11.56
N GLU A 51 -4.44 -13.44 11.36
CA GLU A 51 -4.19 -14.87 11.55
C GLU A 51 -2.92 -15.34 10.82
N ARG A 52 -2.30 -16.41 11.34
CA ARG A 52 -1.03 -16.96 10.83
C ARG A 52 -1.03 -17.24 9.32
N GLY A 53 -2.16 -17.69 8.77
CA GLY A 53 -2.29 -17.97 7.33
C GLY A 53 -2.16 -16.75 6.42
N HIS A 54 -2.38 -15.54 6.93
CA HIS A 54 -2.24 -14.29 6.19
C HIS A 54 -0.80 -13.76 6.17
N GLN A 55 0.03 -14.20 7.11
CA GLN A 55 1.42 -13.78 7.20
C GLN A 55 2.22 -14.42 6.07
N ASP A 56 3.09 -13.65 5.42
CA ASP A 56 3.94 -14.12 4.33
C ASP A 56 3.18 -14.80 3.17
N TYR A 57 1.92 -14.42 2.93
CA TYR A 57 1.03 -15.17 2.05
C TYR A 57 1.59 -15.44 0.65
N TYR A 58 2.18 -14.42 -0.01
CA TYR A 58 2.77 -14.60 -1.35
C TYR A 58 3.96 -15.57 -1.34
N ARG A 59 4.81 -15.49 -0.31
CA ARG A 59 6.00 -16.34 -0.15
C ARG A 59 5.61 -17.80 0.10
N LEU A 60 4.56 -18.03 0.89
CA LEU A 60 4.09 -19.37 1.25
C LEU A 60 3.15 -19.98 0.21
N ASN A 61 2.48 -19.17 -0.61
CA ASN A 61 1.51 -19.61 -1.60
C ASN A 61 1.79 -19.04 -3.01
N PRO A 62 3.02 -19.20 -3.57
CA PRO A 62 3.44 -18.51 -4.79
C PRO A 62 2.64 -18.91 -6.04
N ASN A 63 2.00 -20.08 -6.00
CA ASN A 63 1.21 -20.64 -7.10
C ASN A 63 -0.30 -20.40 -6.94
N ALA A 64 -0.76 -19.78 -5.85
CA ALA A 64 -2.16 -19.40 -5.70
C ALA A 64 -2.58 -18.47 -6.85
N GLY A 65 -3.82 -18.61 -7.32
CA GLY A 65 -4.32 -17.82 -8.45
C GLY A 65 -4.13 -16.31 -8.26
N TYR A 66 -4.43 -15.79 -7.07
CA TYR A 66 -4.20 -14.39 -6.72
C TYR A 66 -2.73 -13.97 -6.85
N CYS A 67 -1.79 -14.81 -6.39
CA CYS A 67 -0.36 -14.54 -6.49
C CYS A 67 0.11 -14.48 -7.95
N THR A 68 -0.36 -15.42 -8.77
CA THR A 68 0.02 -15.52 -10.19
C THR A 68 -0.57 -14.39 -11.03
N PHE A 69 -1.87 -14.11 -10.87
CA PHE A 69 -2.59 -13.17 -11.75
C PHE A 69 -2.58 -11.72 -11.26
N VAL A 70 -2.36 -11.47 -9.95
CA VAL A 70 -2.41 -10.11 -9.38
C VAL A 70 -1.06 -9.64 -8.85
N ILE A 71 -0.39 -10.44 -8.01
CA ILE A 71 0.85 -10.00 -7.35
C ILE A 71 2.04 -10.02 -8.32
N ARG A 72 2.26 -11.13 -9.04
CA ARG A 72 3.42 -11.31 -9.91
C ARG A 72 3.53 -10.22 -10.98
N PRO A 73 2.47 -9.84 -11.73
CA PRO A 73 2.56 -8.74 -12.70
C PRO A 73 2.95 -7.39 -12.07
N LYS A 74 2.47 -7.12 -10.85
CA LYS A 74 2.82 -5.89 -10.11
C LYS A 74 4.30 -5.88 -9.72
N LEU A 75 4.85 -7.01 -9.25
CA LEU A 75 6.26 -7.13 -8.92
C LEU A 75 7.17 -6.93 -10.13
N GLU A 76 6.82 -7.54 -11.28
CA GLU A 76 7.57 -7.34 -12.53
C GLU A 76 7.53 -5.88 -12.99
N LYS A 77 6.43 -5.16 -12.77
CA LYS A 77 6.36 -3.71 -13.04
C LYS A 77 7.33 -2.92 -12.15
N VAL A 78 7.40 -3.23 -10.85
CA VAL A 78 8.32 -2.56 -9.92
C VAL A 78 9.78 -2.80 -10.31
N LYS A 79 10.16 -4.06 -10.61
CA LYS A 79 11.52 -4.38 -11.06
C LYS A 79 11.93 -3.55 -12.29
N LYS A 80 11.04 -3.45 -13.29
CA LYS A 80 11.29 -2.65 -14.50
C LYS A 80 11.46 -1.16 -14.23
N VAL A 81 10.77 -0.60 -13.23
CA VAL A 81 10.94 0.80 -12.83
C VAL A 81 12.31 0.98 -12.19
N GLN A 82 12.68 0.12 -11.23
CA GLN A 82 13.97 0.17 -10.54
C GLN A 82 15.17 -0.05 -11.48
N GLU A 83 15.02 -0.89 -12.50
CA GLU A 83 16.04 -1.09 -13.54
C GLU A 83 16.23 0.14 -14.43
N LYS A 84 15.20 0.96 -14.62
CA LYS A 84 15.26 2.21 -15.42
C LYS A 84 15.81 3.39 -14.62
N GLU A 85 15.75 3.32 -13.29
CA GLU A 85 16.27 4.33 -12.38
C GLU A 85 17.76 4.11 -12.02
N LYS A 86 18.34 2.98 -12.45
CA LYS A 86 19.79 2.73 -12.42
C LYS A 86 20.46 3.24 -13.69
#